data_AF-A0A931I451-F1
#
_entry.id   AF-A0A931I451-F1
#
_cell.length_a   1.000
_cell.length_b   1.000
_cell.length_c   1.000
_cell.angle_alpha   90.00
_cell.angle_beta   90.00
_cell.angle_gamma   90.00
#
_symmetry.space_group_name_H-M   'P 1'
#
loop_
_entity.id
_entity.type
_entity.pdbx_description
1 polymer ?
#
loop_
_entity_poly.entity_id
_entity_poly.type
_entity_poly.pdbx_seq_one_letter_code
_entity_poly.pdbx_strand_id
1 'polypeptide(L)'
;MEQIRAKVEESFTKANTGAKAWSTAYHTILGAAGIVGIIASLVSGAGITGDILGMSSKTFIAVLSALAAMLTFIGGFGGFEKKWISNRQLRHDLNMIKVDMDANDADEKTIRTKYKEAMSRHESIFVGDSI
;
A
#
# COMPACT_ATOMS: atom_id res chain seq x y z
N MET A 1 -14.92 25.92 -14.05
CA MET A 1 -13.77 25.05 -14.34
C MET A 1 -12.65 25.10 -13.32
N GLU A 2 -12.24 26.28 -12.81
CA GLU A 2 -11.11 26.39 -11.88
C GLU A 2 -11.31 25.62 -10.55
N GLN A 3 -12.50 25.68 -9.96
CA GLN A 3 -12.80 24.97 -8.71
C GLN A 3 -12.68 23.44 -8.84
N ILE A 4 -13.15 22.86 -9.96
CA ILE A 4 -13.05 21.40 -10.17
C ILE A 4 -11.60 21.01 -10.45
N ARG A 5 -10.82 21.86 -11.13
CA ARG A 5 -9.38 21.66 -11.36
C ARG A 5 -8.61 21.55 -10.06
N ALA A 6 -8.84 22.47 -9.12
CA ALA A 6 -8.20 22.45 -7.81
C ALA A 6 -8.51 21.14 -7.05
N LYS A 7 -9.76 20.68 -7.08
CA LYS A 7 -10.16 19.41 -6.44
C LYS A 7 -9.50 18.19 -7.09
N VAL A 8 -9.43 18.15 -8.42
CA VAL A 8 -8.76 17.07 -9.15
C VAL A 8 -7.27 17.04 -8.79
N GLU A 9 -6.61 18.20 -8.71
CA GLU A 9 -5.17 18.29 -8.40
C GLU A 9 -4.87 17.86 -6.95
N GLU A 10 -5.68 18.33 -6.00
CA GLU A 10 -5.56 17.94 -4.59
C GLU A 10 -5.73 16.42 -4.44
N SER A 11 -6.77 15.86 -5.03
CA SER A 11 -7.03 14.42 -5.01
C SER A 11 -5.92 13.62 -5.70
N PHE A 12 -5.37 14.14 -6.80
CA PHE A 12 -4.28 13.49 -7.52
C PHE A 12 -3.02 13.41 -6.66
N THR A 13 -2.68 14.51 -5.97
CA THR A 13 -1.53 14.56 -5.07
C THR A 13 -1.67 13.58 -3.90
N LYS A 14 -2.88 13.51 -3.31
CA LYS A 14 -3.20 12.54 -2.26
C LYS A 14 -3.10 11.10 -2.77
N ALA A 15 -3.71 10.79 -3.91
CA ALA A 15 -3.66 9.45 -4.52
C ALA A 15 -2.22 9.05 -4.90
N ASN A 16 -1.40 9.97 -5.39
CA ASN A 16 0.00 9.72 -5.70
C ASN A 16 0.84 9.45 -4.44
N THR A 17 0.63 10.24 -3.39
CA THR A 17 1.29 10.03 -2.09
C THR A 17 0.88 8.71 -1.48
N GLY A 18 -0.42 8.41 -1.48
CA GLY A 18 -0.97 7.13 -1.01
C GLY A 18 -0.40 5.95 -1.79
N ALA A 19 -0.36 6.03 -3.13
CA ALA A 19 0.19 4.97 -3.98
C ALA A 19 1.67 4.67 -3.64
N LYS A 20 2.48 5.70 -3.39
CA LYS A 20 3.87 5.53 -2.98
C LYS A 20 3.98 4.93 -1.58
N ALA A 21 3.28 5.51 -0.60
CA ALA A 21 3.34 5.08 0.79
C ALA A 21 2.88 3.63 0.97
N TRP A 22 1.75 3.25 0.36
CA TRP A 22 1.25 1.88 0.44
C TRP A 22 2.09 0.89 -0.36
N SER A 23 2.74 1.31 -1.45
CA SER A 23 3.72 0.47 -2.16
C SER A 23 4.91 0.14 -1.27
N THR A 24 5.47 1.16 -0.60
CA THR A 24 6.56 0.96 0.35
C THR A 24 6.12 0.05 1.50
N ALA A 25 4.97 0.33 2.13
CA ALA A 25 4.46 -0.50 3.21
C ALA A 25 4.28 -1.96 2.79
N TYR A 26 3.65 -2.22 1.64
CA TYR A 26 3.40 -3.56 1.13
C TYR A 26 4.69 -4.35 0.86
N HIS A 27 5.63 -3.77 0.11
CA HIS A 27 6.87 -4.47 -0.26
C HIS A 27 7.87 -4.56 0.90
N THR A 28 7.93 -3.55 1.77
CA THR A 28 8.83 -3.59 2.93
C THR A 28 8.35 -4.61 3.97
N ILE A 29 7.06 -4.68 4.27
CA ILE A 29 6.56 -5.63 5.28
C ILE A 29 6.72 -7.08 4.81
N LEU A 30 6.34 -7.38 3.55
CA LEU A 30 6.49 -8.74 3.01
C LEU A 30 7.97 -9.10 2.80
N GLY A 31 8.78 -8.18 2.30
CA GLY A 31 10.21 -8.38 2.12
C GLY A 31 10.92 -8.61 3.46
N ALA A 32 10.63 -7.79 4.47
CA ALA A 32 11.18 -7.96 5.82
C ALA A 32 10.75 -9.27 6.46
N ALA A 33 9.47 -9.66 6.34
CA ALA A 33 8.99 -10.95 6.85
C ALA A 33 9.79 -12.12 6.26
N GLY A 34 10.00 -12.12 4.93
CA GLY A 34 10.78 -13.14 4.24
C GLY A 34 12.24 -13.18 4.69
N ILE A 35 12.90 -12.01 4.76
CA ILE A 35 14.31 -11.91 5.20
C ILE A 35 14.47 -12.43 6.64
N VAL A 36 13.62 -11.99 7.56
CA VAL A 36 13.67 -12.43 8.96
C VAL A 36 13.45 -13.94 9.08
N GLY A 37 12.51 -14.49 8.32
CA GLY A 37 12.27 -15.94 8.27
C GLY A 37 13.46 -16.72 7.72
N ILE A 38 14.12 -16.22 6.67
CA ILE A 38 15.35 -16.82 6.12
C ILE A 38 16.47 -16.81 7.17
N ILE A 39 16.67 -15.69 7.87
CA ILE A 39 17.70 -15.62 8.93
C ILE A 39 17.40 -16.63 10.04
N ALA A 40 16.15 -16.74 10.50
CA ALA A 40 15.76 -17.72 11.52
C ALA A 40 16.08 -19.15 11.06
N SER A 41 15.75 -19.49 9.81
CA SER A 41 16.03 -20.79 9.21
C SER A 41 17.53 -21.07 9.10
N LEU A 42 18.32 -20.10 8.64
CA LEU A 42 19.78 -20.24 8.53
C LEU A 42 20.44 -20.44 9.89
N VAL A 43 20.06 -19.67 10.90
CA VAL A 43 20.61 -19.82 12.27
C VAL A 43 20.23 -21.17 12.85
N SER A 44 18.99 -21.62 12.63
CA SER A 44 18.54 -22.95 13.05
C SER A 44 19.29 -24.08 12.32
N GLY A 45 19.49 -23.95 11.00
CA GLY A 45 20.11 -24.98 10.17
C GLY A 45 21.63 -25.06 10.29
N ALA A 46 22.30 -23.95 10.57
CA ALA A 46 23.75 -23.89 10.75
C ALA A 46 24.22 -24.48 12.10
N GLY A 47 23.30 -24.87 12.99
CA GLY A 47 23.64 -25.46 14.28
C GLY A 47 24.42 -24.51 15.19
N ILE A 48 24.18 -23.19 15.06
CA ILE A 48 24.86 -22.19 15.88
C ILE A 48 24.45 -22.40 17.34
N THR A 49 25.44 -22.73 18.16
CA THR A 49 25.30 -22.93 19.60
C THR A 49 26.03 -21.80 20.32
N GLY A 50 25.41 -21.27 21.38
CA GLY A 50 25.89 -20.10 22.11
C GLY A 50 24.93 -18.93 22.06
N ASP A 51 25.36 -17.83 22.67
CA ASP A 51 24.56 -16.61 22.77
C ASP A 51 24.73 -15.72 21.54
N ILE A 52 23.60 -15.26 20.99
CA ILE A 52 23.52 -14.29 19.91
C ILE A 52 22.86 -13.05 20.49
N LEU A 53 23.58 -11.92 20.49
CA LEU A 53 23.10 -10.66 21.08
C LEU A 53 22.66 -10.81 22.55
N GLY A 54 23.33 -11.66 23.32
CA GLY A 54 23.02 -11.92 24.74
C GLY A 54 21.79 -12.81 24.97
N MET A 55 21.27 -13.46 23.93
CA MET A 55 20.18 -14.44 24.03
C MET A 55 20.64 -15.82 23.57
N SER A 56 20.11 -16.88 24.18
CA SER A 56 20.34 -18.24 23.67
C SER A 56 19.90 -18.33 22.20
N SER A 57 20.60 -19.11 21.38
CA SER A 57 20.25 -19.29 19.97
C SER A 57 18.80 -19.74 19.76
N LYS A 58 18.26 -20.58 20.65
CA LYS A 58 16.84 -20.99 20.66
C LYS A 58 15.89 -19.79 20.85
N THR A 59 16.18 -18.93 21.83
CA THR A 59 15.38 -17.71 22.08
C THR A 59 15.45 -16.76 20.89
N PHE A 60 16.65 -16.57 20.33
CA PHE A 60 16.86 -15.70 19.18
C PHE A 60 16.05 -16.17 17.95
N ILE A 61 16.10 -17.47 17.62
CA ILE A 61 15.32 -18.06 16.52
C ILE A 61 13.82 -17.88 16.75
N ALA A 62 13.34 -18.10 17.98
CA ALA A 62 11.93 -17.95 18.33
C ALA A 62 11.45 -16.50 18.12
N VAL A 63 12.25 -15.51 18.53
CA VAL A 63 11.95 -14.08 18.33
C VAL A 63 11.88 -13.74 16.85
N LEU A 64 12.87 -14.16 16.04
CA LEU A 64 12.84 -13.92 14.60
C LEU A 64 11.62 -14.58 13.94
N SER A 65 11.31 -15.81 14.31
CA SER A 65 10.15 -16.54 13.77
C SER A 65 8.83 -15.83 14.11
N ALA A 66 8.69 -15.36 15.35
CA ALA A 66 7.54 -14.59 15.79
C ALA A 66 7.42 -13.25 15.05
N LEU A 67 8.54 -12.54 14.83
CA LEU A 67 8.57 -11.31 14.04
C LEU A 67 8.17 -11.55 12.58
N ALA A 68 8.71 -12.60 11.95
CA ALA A 68 8.35 -12.96 10.59
C ALA A 68 6.86 -13.29 10.45
N ALA A 69 6.31 -14.06 11.41
CA ALA A 69 4.89 -14.38 11.44
C ALA A 69 4.02 -13.13 11.64
N MET A 70 4.40 -12.24 12.56
CA MET A 70 3.68 -10.99 12.80
C MET A 70 3.70 -10.07 11.58
N LEU A 71 4.85 -9.91 10.92
CA LEU A 71 4.95 -9.12 9.69
C LEU A 71 4.13 -9.72 8.55
N THR A 72 4.15 -11.05 8.41
CA THR A 72 3.30 -11.76 7.42
C THR A 72 1.82 -11.52 7.71
N PHE A 73 1.41 -11.63 8.98
CA PHE A 73 0.03 -11.37 9.40
C PHE A 73 -0.37 -9.92 9.10
N ILE A 74 0.44 -8.94 9.48
CA ILE A 74 0.17 -7.52 9.21
C ILE A 74 0.15 -7.27 7.69
N GLY A 75 1.03 -7.89 6.92
CA GLY A 75 1.06 -7.78 5.46
C GLY A 75 -0.19 -8.33 4.80
N GLY A 76 -0.68 -9.50 5.26
CA GLY A 76 -1.86 -10.16 4.72
C GLY A 76 -3.18 -9.51 5.16
N PHE A 77 -3.32 -9.17 6.44
CA PHE A 77 -4.56 -8.64 7.02
C PHE A 77 -4.64 -7.10 6.99
N GLY A 78 -3.51 -6.40 6.85
CA GLY A 78 -3.48 -4.94 6.85
C GLY A 78 -4.07 -4.28 5.59
N GLY A 79 -4.42 -5.08 4.58
CA GLY A 79 -5.05 -4.58 3.34
C GLY A 79 -4.15 -3.63 2.54
N PHE A 80 -2.83 -3.68 2.74
CA PHE A 80 -1.89 -2.77 2.08
C PHE A 80 -1.92 -2.91 0.57
N GLU A 81 -2.06 -4.14 0.06
CA GLU A 81 -2.20 -4.40 -1.37
C GLU A 81 -3.43 -3.71 -1.95
N LYS A 82 -4.60 -3.90 -1.31
CA LYS A 82 -5.86 -3.25 -1.71
C LYS A 82 -5.72 -1.73 -1.70
N LYS A 83 -5.13 -1.15 -0.63
CA LYS A 83 -4.89 0.29 -0.52
C LYS A 83 -3.94 0.80 -1.60
N TRP A 84 -2.87 0.06 -1.87
CA TRP A 84 -1.90 0.37 -2.92
C TRP A 84 -2.54 0.37 -4.31
N ILE A 85 -3.27 -0.70 -4.65
CA ILE A 85 -3.97 -0.84 -5.94
C ILE A 85 -5.02 0.27 -6.10
N SER A 86 -5.84 0.50 -5.07
CA SER A 86 -6.90 1.52 -5.10
C SER A 86 -6.34 2.93 -5.35
N ASN A 87 -5.27 3.31 -4.64
CA ASN A 87 -4.62 4.60 -4.86
C ASN A 87 -3.98 4.73 -6.25
N ARG A 88 -3.40 3.64 -6.80
CA ARG A 88 -2.87 3.64 -8.17
C ARG A 88 -3.95 3.83 -9.21
N GLN A 89 -5.09 3.16 -9.04
CA GLN A 89 -6.23 3.28 -9.95
C GLN A 89 -6.81 4.70 -9.89
N LEU A 90 -7.05 5.24 -8.69
CA LEU A 90 -7.54 6.60 -8.53
C LEU A 90 -6.57 7.63 -9.15
N ARG A 91 -5.26 7.46 -8.94
CA ARG A 91 -4.24 8.33 -9.55
C ARG A 91 -4.31 8.28 -11.09
N HIS A 92 -4.48 7.09 -11.67
CA HIS A 92 -4.64 6.93 -13.10
C HIS A 92 -5.90 7.65 -13.61
N ASP A 93 -7.05 7.42 -12.98
CA ASP A 93 -8.32 8.03 -13.37
C ASP A 93 -8.27 9.56 -13.29
N LEU A 94 -7.68 10.10 -12.21
CA LEU A 94 -7.49 11.54 -12.05
C LEU A 94 -6.52 12.12 -13.09
N ASN A 95 -5.49 11.37 -13.49
CA ASN A 95 -4.59 11.80 -14.57
C ASN A 95 -5.33 11.91 -15.90
N MET A 96 -6.20 10.94 -16.22
CA MET A 96 -7.03 11.00 -17.42
C MET A 96 -7.99 12.18 -17.38
N ILE A 97 -8.60 12.46 -16.23
CA ILE A 97 -9.44 13.65 -16.04
C ILE A 97 -8.63 14.94 -16.25
N LYS A 98 -7.40 15.04 -15.75
CA LYS A 98 -6.53 16.20 -16.00
C LYS A 98 -6.30 16.42 -17.50
N VAL A 99 -6.02 15.36 -18.25
CA VAL A 99 -5.87 15.41 -19.71
C VAL A 99 -7.16 15.90 -20.38
N ASP A 100 -8.31 15.36 -19.99
CA ASP A 100 -9.61 15.78 -20.53
C ASP A 100 -9.93 17.25 -20.22
N MET A 101 -9.46 17.78 -19.08
CA MET A 101 -9.63 19.18 -18.71
C MET A 101 -8.77 20.16 -19.52
N ASP A 102 -7.70 19.67 -20.14
CA ASP A 102 -6.80 20.46 -20.97
C ASP A 102 -7.20 20.44 -22.45
N ALA A 103 -8.26 19.68 -22.81
CA ALA A 103 -8.85 19.68 -24.14
C ALA A 103 -9.60 20.99 -24.44
N ASN A 104 -9.54 21.44 -25.70
CA ASN A 104 -10.18 22.70 -26.14
C ASN A 104 -11.71 22.69 -26.03
N ASP A 105 -12.32 21.51 -25.95
CA ASP A 105 -13.77 21.25 -25.86
C ASP A 105 -14.19 20.68 -24.50
N ALA A 106 -13.38 20.91 -23.45
CA ALA A 106 -13.64 20.36 -22.12
C ALA A 106 -15.00 20.83 -21.53
N ASP A 107 -15.94 19.89 -21.39
CA ASP A 107 -17.23 20.12 -20.73
C ASP A 107 -17.15 19.92 -19.21
N GLU A 108 -17.44 20.99 -18.46
CA GLU A 108 -17.40 20.99 -16.99
C GLU A 108 -18.32 19.93 -16.37
N LYS A 109 -19.50 19.70 -16.95
CA LYS A 109 -20.46 18.73 -16.42
C LYS A 109 -19.90 17.31 -16.54
N THR A 110 -19.35 16.97 -17.70
CA THR A 110 -18.72 15.67 -17.96
C THR A 110 -17.52 15.42 -17.05
N ILE A 111 -16.65 16.41 -16.86
CA ILE A 111 -15.49 16.33 -15.94
C ILE A 111 -15.96 16.07 -14.50
N ARG A 112 -16.99 16.78 -14.02
CA ARG A 112 -17.55 16.57 -12.68
C ARG A 112 -18.13 15.18 -12.51
N THR A 113 -18.79 14.63 -13.53
CA THR A 113 -19.30 13.25 -13.52
C THR A 113 -18.16 12.25 -13.42
N LYS A 114 -17.16 12.33 -14.32
CA LYS A 114 -15.98 11.45 -14.31
C LYS A 114 -15.24 11.49 -12.97
N TYR A 115 -15.09 12.68 -12.38
CA TYR A 115 -14.48 12.86 -11.06
C TYR A 115 -15.28 12.14 -9.95
N LYS A 116 -16.61 12.32 -9.91
CA LYS A 116 -17.46 11.64 -8.92
C LYS A 116 -17.40 10.14 -9.06
N GLU A 117 -17.41 9.62 -10.28
CA GLU A 117 -17.30 8.19 -10.55
C GLU A 117 -15.95 7.63 -10.09
N ALA A 118 -14.85 8.33 -10.35
CA ALA A 118 -13.52 7.93 -9.89
C ALA A 118 -13.43 7.88 -8.35
N MET A 119 -13.98 8.88 -7.66
CA MET A 119 -14.04 8.92 -6.20
C MET A 119 -14.92 7.80 -5.64
N SER A 120 -16.10 7.59 -6.23
CA SER A 120 -17.04 6.55 -5.80
C SER A 120 -16.44 5.15 -5.96
N ARG A 121 -15.73 4.86 -7.07
CA ARG A 121 -14.99 3.60 -7.24
C ARG A 121 -13.93 3.41 -6.16
N HIS A 122 -13.14 4.45 -5.88
CA HIS A 122 -12.10 4.40 -4.85
C HIS A 122 -12.70 4.12 -3.46
N GLU A 123 -13.84 4.73 -3.14
CA GLU A 123 -14.54 4.51 -1.86
C GLU A 123 -15.18 3.12 -1.77
N SER A 124 -15.77 2.62 -2.85
CA SER A 124 -16.45 1.31 -2.85
C SER A 124 -15.54 0.14 -2.51
N ILE A 125 -14.23 0.28 -2.76
CA ILE A 125 -13.22 -0.73 -2.38
C ILE A 125 -13.15 -0.88 -0.85
N PHE A 126 -13.51 0.16 -0.09
CA PHE A 126 -13.43 0.15 1.37
C PHE A 126 -14.79 -0.09 2.06
N VAL A 127 -15.91 0.16 1.37
CA VAL A 127 -17.27 -0.07 1.92
C VAL A 127 -17.64 -1.55 1.99
N GLY A 128 -17.03 -2.41 1.15
CA GLY A 128 -17.16 -3.87 1.24
C GLY A 128 -16.24 -4.54 2.28
N ASP A 129 -15.34 -3.78 2.90
CA ASP A 129 -14.29 -4.27 3.81
C ASP A 129 -14.54 -3.84 5.28
N SER A 130 -15.68 -3.22 5.60
CA SER A 130 -16.12 -3.06 6.99
C SER A 130 -16.53 -4.43 7.54
N ILE A 131 -15.56 -5.06 8.22
CA ILE A 131 -15.74 -6.22 9.12
C ILE A 131 -16.82 -5.91 10.16
#